data_AF-A0A4V0YP19-F1
#
_entry.id   AF-A0A4V0YP19-F1
#
_cell.length_a   1.000
_cell.length_b   1.000
_cell.length_c   1.000
_cell.angle_alpha   90.00
_cell.angle_beta   90.00
_cell.angle_gamma   90.00
#
_symmetry.space_group_name_H-M   'P 1'
#
loop_
_entity.id
_entity.type
_entity.pdbx_description
1 polymer ?
#
loop_
_entity_poly.entity_id
_entity_poly.type
_entity_poly.pdbx_seq_one_letter_code
_entity_poly.pdbx_strand_id
1 'polypeptide(L)'
;MKIPATALLALVIAASPAAAQEFKVPKQYESQFMGQVMSLSLAQQCAAYIKTPGILDEMRTSLLKFARKVKWQDPQAKVNKLMADSKAKVNGPIGLETPASCSSLLRDLRKSNGRKG
;
A
#
# COMPACT_ATOMS: atom_id res chain seq x y z
N MET A 1 -8.16 -26.30 -13.16
CA MET A 1 -8.29 -26.20 -11.69
C MET A 1 -8.77 -24.80 -11.34
N LYS A 2 -9.93 -24.69 -10.68
CA LYS A 2 -10.55 -23.41 -10.29
C LYS A 2 -9.74 -22.80 -9.15
N ILE A 3 -9.12 -21.65 -9.39
CA ILE A 3 -8.50 -20.83 -8.34
C ILE A 3 -9.64 -20.42 -7.40
N PRO A 4 -9.61 -20.77 -6.12
CA PRO A 4 -10.66 -20.34 -5.21
C PRO A 4 -10.52 -18.83 -4.99
N ALA A 5 -11.58 -18.09 -5.28
CA ALA A 5 -11.70 -16.64 -5.10
C ALA A 5 -11.43 -16.16 -3.65
N THR A 6 -11.19 -17.09 -2.71
CA THR A 6 -10.80 -16.84 -1.32
C THR A 6 -9.40 -16.23 -1.17
N ALA A 7 -8.47 -16.43 -2.11
CA ALA A 7 -7.15 -15.79 -2.05
C ALA A 7 -7.20 -14.27 -2.37
N LEU A 8 -8.18 -13.84 -3.17
CA LEU A 8 -8.47 -12.42 -3.43
C LEU A 8 -9.18 -11.77 -2.23
N LEU A 9 -9.99 -12.53 -1.49
CA LEU A 9 -10.72 -12.04 -0.32
C LEU A 9 -9.82 -11.83 0.91
N ALA A 10 -8.73 -12.58 1.07
CA ALA A 10 -7.80 -12.37 2.20
C ALA A 10 -7.05 -11.03 2.15
N LEU A 11 -6.83 -10.47 0.95
CA LEU A 11 -6.31 -9.12 0.76
C LEU A 11 -7.36 -8.03 1.03
N VAL A 12 -8.65 -8.34 0.87
CA VAL A 12 -9.76 -7.41 1.09
C VAL A 12 -10.20 -7.39 2.57
N ILE A 13 -10.01 -8.46 3.33
CA ILE A 13 -10.42 -8.52 4.75
C ILE A 13 -9.59 -7.57 5.64
N ALA A 14 -8.38 -7.16 5.21
CA ALA A 14 -7.62 -6.08 5.86
C ALA A 14 -8.01 -4.68 5.35
N ALA A 15 -8.65 -4.60 4.20
CA ALA A 15 -9.19 -3.39 3.59
C ALA A 15 -10.63 -3.19 4.11
N SER A 16 -10.80 -3.33 5.43
CA SER A 16 -12.07 -3.14 6.10
C SER A 16 -12.14 -1.70 6.62
N PRO A 17 -13.32 -1.09 6.78
CA PRO A 17 -13.47 0.12 7.60
C PRO A 17 -12.81 -0.02 8.98
N ALA A 18 -12.62 -1.25 9.47
CA ALA A 18 -11.80 -1.57 10.64
C ALA A 18 -10.35 -1.04 10.57
N ALA A 19 -9.64 -1.16 9.45
CA ALA A 19 -8.28 -0.62 9.32
C ALA A 19 -8.30 0.92 9.26
N ALA A 20 -9.30 1.51 8.59
CA ALA A 20 -9.47 2.97 8.61
C ALA A 20 -9.76 3.48 10.04
N GLN A 21 -10.55 2.74 10.82
CA GLN A 21 -10.87 3.02 12.22
C GLN A 21 -9.65 2.84 13.15
N GLU A 22 -8.89 1.76 13.00
CA GLU A 22 -7.64 1.53 13.76
C GLU A 22 -6.63 2.66 13.54
N PHE A 23 -6.51 3.13 12.30
CA PHE A 23 -5.62 4.22 11.96
C PHE A 23 -6.23 5.61 12.20
N LYS A 24 -7.47 5.70 12.71
CA LYS A 24 -8.21 6.96 12.93
C LYS A 24 -8.22 7.85 11.69
N VAL A 25 -8.56 7.28 10.54
CA VAL A 25 -8.68 8.02 9.27
C VAL A 25 -10.03 8.75 9.25
N PRO A 26 -10.08 10.06 8.96
CA PRO A 26 -11.34 10.75 8.82
C PRO A 26 -12.16 10.15 7.67
N LYS A 27 -13.49 10.03 7.84
CA LYS A 27 -14.40 9.36 6.89
C LYS A 27 -14.22 9.83 5.44
N GLN A 28 -13.99 11.13 5.24
CA GLN A 28 -13.76 11.74 3.92
C GLN A 28 -12.49 11.25 3.20
N TYR A 29 -11.57 10.59 3.90
CA TYR A 29 -10.31 10.06 3.37
C TYR A 29 -10.24 8.53 3.36
N GLU A 30 -11.30 7.81 3.76
CA GLU A 30 -11.29 6.34 3.81
C GLU A 30 -10.99 5.71 2.46
N SER A 31 -11.64 6.19 1.39
CA SER A 31 -11.38 5.71 0.02
C SER A 31 -9.92 5.96 -0.42
N GLN A 32 -9.35 7.13 -0.07
CA GLN A 32 -7.94 7.43 -0.35
C GLN A 32 -7.00 6.53 0.45
N PHE A 33 -7.30 6.28 1.72
CA PHE A 33 -6.52 5.37 2.57
C PHE A 33 -6.53 3.94 2.03
N MET A 34 -7.70 3.45 1.62
CA MET A 34 -7.87 2.14 1.00
C MET A 34 -7.03 1.99 -0.27
N GLY A 35 -7.01 3.02 -1.12
CA GLY A 35 -6.11 3.08 -2.27
C GLY A 35 -4.64 2.98 -1.88
N GLN A 36 -4.21 3.69 -0.83
CA GLN A 36 -2.83 3.63 -0.33
C GLN A 36 -2.47 2.24 0.23
N VAL A 37 -3.38 1.57 0.94
CA VAL A 37 -3.16 0.20 1.44
C VAL A 37 -3.00 -0.80 0.29
N MET A 38 -3.83 -0.70 -0.75
CA MET A 38 -3.69 -1.52 -1.95
C MET A 38 -2.35 -1.26 -2.66
N SER A 39 -1.98 0.00 -2.88
CA SER A 39 -0.68 0.38 -3.45
C SER A 39 0.51 -0.09 -2.61
N LEU A 40 0.38 -0.11 -1.27
CA LEU A 40 1.42 -0.62 -0.38
C LEU A 40 1.62 -2.13 -0.55
N SER A 41 0.53 -2.90 -0.62
CA SER A 41 0.59 -4.34 -0.86
C SER A 41 1.28 -4.63 -2.19
N LEU A 42 0.90 -3.91 -3.25
CA LEU A 42 1.51 -3.98 -4.58
C LEU A 42 3.01 -3.64 -4.52
N ALA A 43 3.37 -2.52 -3.90
CA ALA A 43 4.77 -2.09 -3.75
C ALA A 43 5.63 -3.13 -3.03
N GLN A 44 5.08 -3.79 -2.01
CA GLN A 44 5.77 -4.84 -1.27
C GLN A 44 5.99 -6.09 -2.09
N GLN A 45 5.00 -6.49 -2.89
CA GLN A 45 5.16 -7.61 -3.81
C GLN A 45 6.19 -7.28 -4.90
N CYS A 46 6.12 -6.08 -5.48
CA CYS A 46 7.11 -5.58 -6.44
C CYS A 46 8.53 -5.53 -5.87
N ALA A 47 8.68 -5.20 -4.59
CA ALA A 47 9.98 -5.21 -3.92
C ALA A 47 10.47 -6.63 -3.63
N ALA A 48 9.58 -7.54 -3.22
CA ALA A 48 9.92 -8.92 -2.85
C ALA A 48 10.19 -9.81 -4.06
N TYR A 49 9.34 -9.73 -5.09
CA TYR A 49 9.33 -10.68 -6.22
C TYR A 49 9.97 -10.10 -7.48
N ILE A 50 9.72 -8.82 -7.79
CA ILE A 50 10.26 -8.15 -8.99
C ILE A 50 11.56 -7.38 -8.68
N LYS A 51 11.91 -7.23 -7.40
CA LYS A 51 13.09 -6.46 -6.92
C LYS A 51 13.14 -5.04 -7.46
N THR A 52 11.99 -4.37 -7.57
CA THR A 52 11.92 -2.98 -8.07
C THR A 52 12.53 -2.01 -7.05
N PRO A 53 13.71 -1.41 -7.31
CA PRO A 53 14.38 -0.56 -6.33
C PRO A 53 13.64 0.75 -6.13
N GLY A 54 13.61 1.23 -4.88
CA GLY A 54 13.02 2.52 -4.51
C GLY A 54 11.49 2.57 -4.48
N ILE A 55 10.77 1.50 -4.85
CA ILE A 55 9.30 1.49 -4.81
C ILE A 55 8.75 1.63 -3.39
N LEU A 56 9.40 1.01 -2.40
CA LEU A 56 9.02 1.13 -1.00
C LEU A 56 9.31 2.53 -0.43
N ASP A 57 10.36 3.21 -0.90
CA ASP A 57 10.69 4.56 -0.46
C ASP A 57 9.71 5.59 -1.02
N GLU A 58 9.33 5.45 -2.29
CA GLU A 58 8.28 6.26 -2.90
C GLU A 58 6.91 5.98 -2.25
N MET A 59 6.62 4.72 -1.91
CA MET A 59 5.41 4.36 -1.18
C MET A 59 5.39 4.98 0.22
N ARG A 60 6.49 4.87 0.98
CA ARG A 60 6.64 5.49 2.30
C ARG A 60 6.44 7.01 2.22
N THR A 61 6.99 7.66 1.19
CA THR A 61 6.82 9.10 0.97
C THR A 61 5.35 9.46 0.72
N SER A 62 4.65 8.69 -0.13
CA SER A 62 3.22 8.86 -0.39
C SER A 62 2.39 8.72 0.89
N LEU A 63 2.67 7.68 1.69
CA LEU A 63 2.00 7.43 2.96
C LEU A 63 2.25 8.55 3.98
N LEU A 64 3.47 9.09 4.06
CA LEU A 64 3.78 10.22 4.95
C LEU A 64 3.04 11.49 4.52
N LYS A 65 2.93 11.75 3.21
CA LYS A 65 2.11 12.87 2.71
C LYS A 65 0.65 12.70 3.07
N PHE A 66 0.11 11.49 2.89
CA PHE A 66 -1.26 11.17 3.28
C PHE A 66 -1.47 11.34 4.79
N ALA A 67 -0.58 10.78 5.62
CA ALA A 67 -0.62 10.89 7.08
C ALA A 67 -0.64 12.35 7.56
N ARG A 68 0.16 13.22 6.93
CA ARG A 68 0.15 14.67 7.21
C ARG A 68 -1.16 15.32 6.76
N LYS A 69 -1.67 14.96 5.58
CA LYS A 69 -2.95 15.46 5.05
C LYS A 69 -4.13 15.14 5.98
N VAL A 70 -4.15 13.94 6.56
CA VAL A 70 -5.19 13.52 7.51
C VAL A 70 -4.88 13.88 8.97
N LYS A 71 -3.80 14.64 9.21
CA LYS A 71 -3.36 15.12 10.53
C LYS A 71 -3.24 14.00 11.58
N TRP A 72 -2.63 12.87 11.19
CA TRP A 72 -2.33 11.82 12.16
C TRP A 72 -1.37 12.32 13.25
N GLN A 73 -1.66 11.96 14.51
CA GLN A 73 -0.66 12.00 15.57
C GLN A 73 0.43 10.99 15.24
N ASP A 74 1.68 11.45 15.31
CA ASP A 74 2.89 10.73 14.90
C ASP A 74 2.77 10.03 13.52
N PRO A 75 2.83 10.80 12.42
CA PRO A 75 2.78 10.27 11.06
C PRO A 75 3.83 9.19 10.80
N GLN A 76 5.02 9.30 11.41
CA GLN A 76 6.13 8.40 11.14
C GLN A 76 5.87 7.03 11.75
N ALA A 77 5.46 6.97 13.03
CA ALA A 77 5.14 5.71 13.69
C ALA A 77 3.98 4.98 12.99
N LYS A 78 2.92 5.71 12.60
CA LYS A 78 1.78 5.11 11.89
C LYS A 78 2.15 4.55 10.53
N VAL A 79 2.94 5.28 9.73
CA VAL A 79 3.41 4.78 8.43
C VAL A 79 4.30 3.56 8.59
N ASN A 80 5.20 3.56 9.58
CA ASN A 80 6.05 2.40 9.87
C ASN A 80 5.22 1.17 10.26
N LYS A 81 4.21 1.35 11.12
CA LYS A 81 3.27 0.28 11.48
C LYS A 81 2.53 -0.25 10.26
N LEU A 82 1.97 0.63 9.43
CA LEU A 82 1.24 0.23 8.22
C LEU A 82 2.12 -0.58 7.25
N MET A 83 3.37 -0.13 7.05
CA MET A 83 4.34 -0.88 6.24
C MET A 83 4.66 -2.25 6.82
N ALA A 84 4.84 -2.37 8.14
CA ALA A 84 5.11 -3.65 8.80
C ALA A 84 3.91 -4.60 8.70
N ASP A 85 2.70 -4.11 8.98
CA ASP A 85 1.45 -4.90 8.95
C ASP A 85 1.17 -5.43 7.55
N SER A 86 1.39 -4.60 6.51
CA SER A 86 1.24 -5.03 5.13
C SER A 86 2.30 -6.07 4.74
N LYS A 87 3.56 -5.91 5.20
CA LYS A 87 4.65 -6.83 4.85
C LYS A 87 4.36 -8.24 5.37
N ALA A 88 3.81 -8.35 6.58
CA ALA A 88 3.42 -9.63 7.17
C ALA A 88 2.35 -10.36 6.33
N LYS A 89 1.46 -9.61 5.66
CA LYS A 89 0.38 -10.16 4.82
C LYS A 89 0.85 -10.55 3.41
N VAL A 90 1.98 -10.02 2.95
CA VAL A 90 2.54 -10.23 1.60
C VAL A 90 3.44 -11.48 1.51
N ASN A 91 3.71 -12.18 2.61
CA ASN A 91 4.55 -13.39 2.64
C ASN A 91 3.95 -14.64 1.92
N GLY A 92 2.92 -14.48 1.10
CA GLY A 92 2.39 -15.52 0.22
C GLY A 92 2.71 -15.23 -1.25
N PRO A 93 2.89 -16.27 -2.10
CA PRO A 93 3.09 -16.07 -3.53
C PRO A 93 1.81 -15.48 -4.15
N ILE A 94 1.77 -14.16 -4.31
CA ILE A 94 0.67 -13.47 -4.96
C ILE A 94 1.03 -13.38 -6.45
N GLY A 95 0.46 -14.30 -7.23
CA GLY A 95 0.74 -14.47 -8.65
C GLY A 95 0.00 -13.51 -9.58
N LEU A 96 0.06 -12.20 -9.34
CA LEU A 96 -0.64 -11.20 -10.19
C LEU A 96 0.21 -9.98 -10.59
N GLU A 97 1.41 -9.81 -10.03
CA GLU A 97 2.21 -8.61 -10.22
C GLU A 97 3.16 -8.78 -11.41
N THR A 98 2.95 -8.02 -12.47
CA THR A 98 3.89 -7.99 -13.60
C THR A 98 4.94 -6.88 -13.40
N PRO A 99 6.13 -6.99 -14.00
CA PRO A 99 7.08 -5.88 -14.04
C PRO A 99 6.48 -4.57 -14.58
N ALA A 100 5.51 -4.66 -15.50
CA ALA A 100 4.77 -3.51 -16.01
C ALA A 100 3.89 -2.86 -14.94
N SER A 101 3.16 -3.66 -14.16
CA SER A 101 2.34 -3.18 -13.03
C SER A 101 3.21 -2.46 -11.99
N CYS A 102 4.37 -3.03 -11.65
CA CYS A 102 5.32 -2.44 -10.70
C CYS A 102 5.92 -1.13 -11.21
N SER A 103 6.27 -1.07 -12.49
CA SER A 103 6.81 0.14 -13.12
C SER A 103 5.76 1.24 -13.21
N SER A 104 4.50 0.89 -13.50
CA SER A 104 3.38 1.84 -13.50
C SER A 104 3.15 2.41 -12.11
N LEU A 105 3.09 1.55 -11.08
CA LEU A 105 2.92 2.01 -9.71
C LEU A 105 4.06 2.93 -9.29
N LEU A 106 5.31 2.57 -9.57
CA LEU A 106 6.46 3.41 -9.24
C LEU A 106 6.35 4.79 -9.90
N ARG A 107 5.91 4.84 -11.16
CA ARG A 107 5.67 6.09 -11.90
C ARG A 107 4.56 6.92 -11.25
N ASP A 108 3.45 6.30 -10.88
CA ASP A 108 2.31 6.97 -10.25
C ASP A 108 2.68 7.51 -8.86
N LEU A 109 3.43 6.74 -8.09
CA LEU A 109 3.96 7.17 -6.79
C LEU A 109 4.88 8.37 -6.94
N ARG A 110 5.83 8.35 -7.88
CA ARG A 110 6.72 9.49 -8.16
C ARG A 110 5.93 10.73 -8.56
N LYS A 111 4.95 10.57 -9.46
CA LYS A 111 4.05 11.66 -9.89
C LYS A 111 3.27 12.25 -8.71
N SER A 112 2.66 11.41 -7.88
CA SER A 112 1.98 11.83 -6.64
C SER A 112 2.94 12.52 -5.66
N ASN A 113 4.18 12.04 -5.60
CA ASN A 113 5.22 12.60 -4.76
C ASN A 113 5.81 13.91 -5.32
N GLY A 114 5.45 14.32 -6.53
CA GLY A 114 6.00 15.51 -7.19
C GLY A 114 7.41 15.31 -7.75
N ARG A 115 7.95 14.09 -7.72
CA ARG A 115 9.13 13.71 -8.49
C ARG A 115 8.68 13.48 -9.93
N LYS A 116 8.90 14.44 -10.81
CA LYS A 116 8.85 14.17 -12.26
C LYS A 116 9.93 13.12 -12.54
N GLY A 117 9.48 11.93 -12.93
CA GLY A 117 10.34 10.82 -13.30
C GLY A 117 11.11 11.09 -14.58
#